data_AF-A0A832UQ41-F1
#
_entry.id   AF-A0A832UQ41-F1
#
_cell.length_a   1.000
_cell.length_b   1.000
_cell.length_c   1.000
_cell.angle_alpha   90.00
_cell.angle_beta   90.00
_cell.angle_gamma   90.00
#
_symmetry.space_group_name_H-M   'P 1'
#
loop_
_entity.id
_entity.type
_entity.pdbx_description
1 polymer ?
#
loop_
_entity_poly.entity_id
_entity_poly.type
_entity_poly.pdbx_seq_one_letter_code
_entity_poly.pdbx_strand_id
1 'polypeptide(L)'
;MKEFKKVAVGGTFDELHKGHRILLLKAFEIGELVLIGLCSDEFVKKLIKPHVTAAYGTRLEELTAFLAHINCLQRAEIIPLDDAYGPTVTDSCIQALVVSRETKQNA
;
A
#
# COMPACT_ATOMS: atom_id res chain seq x y z
N MET A 1 21.49 6.88 6.01
CA MET A 1 20.49 6.47 7.02
C MET A 1 19.11 6.74 6.47
N LYS A 2 18.14 5.87 6.75
CA LYS A 2 16.72 6.15 6.44
C LYS A 2 16.18 7.16 7.45
N GLU A 3 15.19 7.95 7.04
CA GLU A 3 14.60 9.01 7.87
C GLU A 3 13.67 8.44 8.95
N PHE A 4 13.01 7.31 8.65
CA PHE A 4 12.02 6.67 9.52
C PHE A 4 12.32 5.18 9.70
N LYS A 5 12.07 4.65 10.91
CA LYS A 5 12.24 3.21 11.19
C LYS A 5 11.14 2.38 10.53
N LYS A 6 9.89 2.87 10.59
CA LYS A 6 8.73 2.19 10.01
C LYS A 6 7.82 3.21 9.30
N VAL A 7 7.45 2.90 8.06
CA VAL A 7 6.56 3.71 7.22
C VAL A 7 5.36 2.86 6.83
N ALA A 8 4.16 3.46 6.77
CA ALA A 8 2.98 2.77 6.24
C ALA A 8 2.51 3.40 4.94
N VAL A 9 2.07 2.54 4.02
CA VAL A 9 1.46 2.93 2.75
C VAL A 9 0.26 2.03 2.52
N GLY A 10 -0.83 2.60 2.02
CA GLY A 10 -2.07 1.87 1.78
C GLY A 10 -2.62 2.13 0.39
N GLY A 11 -3.20 1.11 -0.24
CA GLY A 11 -3.83 1.25 -1.54
C GLY A 11 -4.46 -0.04 -2.05
N THR A 12 -5.25 0.10 -3.11
CA THR A 12 -5.74 -1.07 -3.84
C THR A 12 -4.63 -1.72 -4.65
N PHE A 13 -3.67 -0.94 -5.16
CA PHE A 13 -2.58 -1.42 -6.02
C PHE A 13 -3.09 -2.25 -7.20
N ASP A 14 -4.17 -1.78 -7.82
CA ASP A 14 -4.70 -2.34 -9.06
C ASP A 14 -3.86 -1.88 -10.25
N GLU A 15 -3.63 -2.77 -11.22
CA GLU A 15 -2.79 -2.56 -12.41
C GLU A 15 -1.53 -1.74 -12.10
N LEU A 16 -0.61 -2.26 -11.27
CA LEU A 16 0.47 -1.53 -10.58
C LEU A 16 1.22 -0.50 -11.45
N HIS A 17 0.60 0.67 -11.64
CA HIS A 17 1.02 1.66 -12.62
C HIS A 17 2.06 2.61 -12.02
N LYS A 18 2.55 3.55 -12.83
CA LYS A 18 3.62 4.47 -12.45
C LYS A 18 3.37 5.19 -11.13
N GLY A 19 2.12 5.56 -10.84
CA GLY A 19 1.73 6.22 -9.58
C GLY A 19 2.01 5.36 -8.36
N HIS A 20 1.53 4.12 -8.37
CA HIS A 20 1.79 3.14 -7.31
C HIS A 20 3.28 2.87 -7.14
N ARG A 21 4.03 2.73 -8.23
CA ARG A 21 5.47 2.46 -8.19
C ARG A 21 6.23 3.61 -7.54
N ILE A 22 5.93 4.86 -7.89
CA ILE A 22 6.55 6.05 -7.28
C ILE A 22 6.22 6.12 -5.79
N LEU A 23 4.97 5.85 -5.43
CA LEU A 23 4.51 5.82 -4.03
C LEU A 23 5.31 4.81 -3.19
N LEU A 24 5.41 3.57 -3.67
CA LEU A 24 6.17 2.50 -3.01
C LEU A 24 7.67 2.84 -2.95
N LEU A 25 8.26 3.31 -4.05
CA LEU A 25 9.66 3.72 -4.08
C LEU A 25 9.95 4.81 -3.05
N LYS A 26 9.07 5.81 -2.92
CA LYS A 26 9.25 6.87 -1.93
C LYS A 26 9.14 6.34 -0.49
N ALA A 27 8.19 5.45 -0.22
CA ALA A 27 8.08 4.81 1.10
C ALA A 27 9.36 4.03 1.45
N PHE A 28 9.92 3.28 0.50
CA PHE A 28 11.18 2.55 0.69
C PHE A 28 12.41 3.43 0.68
N GLU A 29 12.36 4.64 0.11
CA GLU A 29 13.42 5.64 0.13
C GLU A 29 13.61 6.19 1.54
N ILE A 30 12.51 6.54 2.22
CA ILE A 30 12.52 7.19 3.53
C ILE A 30 12.42 6.22 4.72
N GLY A 31 11.90 5.00 4.51
CA GLY A 31 11.70 3.99 5.56
C GLY A 31 12.71 2.84 5.54
N GLU A 32 13.11 2.38 6.73
CA GLU A 32 13.84 1.11 6.90
C GLU A 32 12.92 -0.08 6.60
N LEU A 33 11.78 -0.15 7.28
CA LEU A 33 10.70 -1.11 7.06
C LEU A 33 9.45 -0.40 6.53
N VAL A 34 8.73 -1.04 5.63
CA VAL A 34 7.50 -0.51 5.03
C VAL A 34 6.35 -1.51 5.21
N LEU A 35 5.32 -1.07 5.93
CA LEU A 35 4.04 -1.76 6.04
C LEU A 35 3.16 -1.34 4.85
N ILE A 36 2.72 -2.31 4.05
CA ILE A 36 1.91 -2.09 2.86
C ILE A 36 0.53 -2.69 3.09
N GLY A 37 -0.46 -1.82 3.26
CA GLY A 37 -1.86 -2.22 3.32
C GLY A 37 -2.44 -2.40 1.92
N LEU A 38 -2.80 -3.63 1.57
CA LEU A 38 -3.45 -3.98 0.30
C LEU A 38 -4.95 -4.16 0.54
N CYS A 39 -5.80 -3.34 -0.09
CA CYS A 39 -7.26 -3.45 0.07
C CYS A 39 -7.75 -4.87 -0.24
N SER A 40 -8.58 -5.47 0.63
CA SER A 40 -9.28 -6.72 0.34
C SER A 40 -10.34 -6.54 -0.73
N ASP A 41 -10.78 -7.63 -1.36
CA ASP A 41 -11.81 -7.54 -2.41
C ASP A 41 -13.15 -7.03 -1.83
N GLU A 42 -13.47 -7.38 -0.59
CA GLU A 42 -14.63 -6.85 0.12
C GLU A 42 -14.51 -5.34 0.39
N PHE A 43 -13.31 -4.86 0.72
CA PHE A 43 -13.11 -3.43 0.91
C PHE A 43 -13.18 -2.67 -0.43
N VAL A 44 -12.59 -3.20 -1.50
CA VAL A 44 -12.66 -2.60 -2.85
C VAL A 44 -14.10 -2.45 -3.32
N LYS A 45 -14.97 -3.44 -3.09
CA LYS A 45 -16.40 -3.37 -3.44
C LYS A 45 -17.09 -2.16 -2.79
N LYS A 46 -16.68 -1.76 -1.58
CA LYS A 46 -17.23 -0.61 -0.86
C LYS A 46 -16.71 0.73 -1.37
N LEU A 47 -15.58 0.75 -2.09
CA LEU A 47 -14.94 1.98 -2.59
C LEU A 47 -15.57 2.52 -3.89
N ILE A 48 -16.55 1.83 -4.48
CA ILE A 48 -17.29 2.22 -5.69
C ILE A 48 -16.35 2.74 -6.79
N LYS A 49 -15.52 1.84 -7.32
CA LYS A 49 -14.60 2.18 -8.41
C LYS A 49 -15.30 2.16 -9.77
N PRO A 50 -14.87 3.00 -10.73
CA PRO A 50 -15.47 3.05 -12.07
C PRO A 50 -15.09 1.85 -12.96
N HIS A 51 -14.19 0.99 -12.50
CA HIS A 51 -13.68 -0.18 -13.21
C HIS A 51 -13.67 -1.41 -12.32
N VAL A 52 -13.61 -2.58 -12.96
CA VAL A 52 -13.41 -3.86 -12.28
C VAL A 52 -11.96 -3.93 -11.82
N THR A 53 -11.77 -4.12 -10.52
CA THR A 53 -10.45 -4.32 -9.92
C THR A 53 -10.09 -5.80 -9.90
N ALA A 54 -8.80 -6.11 -10.10
CA ALA A 54 -8.32 -7.48 -10.03
C ALA A 54 -8.51 -8.10 -8.63
N ALA A 55 -8.64 -9.42 -8.56
CA ALA A 55 -8.76 -10.12 -7.28
C ALA A 55 -7.52 -9.87 -6.40
N TYR A 56 -7.72 -9.93 -5.07
CA TYR A 56 -6.67 -9.66 -4.09
C TYR A 56 -5.40 -10.46 -4.35
N GLY A 57 -5.54 -11.76 -4.68
CA GLY A 57 -4.41 -12.63 -5.00
C GLY A 57 -3.58 -12.11 -6.18
N THR A 58 -4.22 -11.71 -7.28
CA THR A 58 -3.54 -11.15 -8.46
C THR A 58 -2.80 -9.85 -8.13
N ARG A 59 -3.43 -8.96 -7.35
CA ARG A 59 -2.79 -7.70 -6.93
C ARG A 59 -1.62 -7.95 -5.98
N LEU A 60 -1.76 -8.93 -5.07
CA LEU A 60 -0.69 -9.34 -4.16
C LEU A 60 0.51 -9.93 -4.92
N GLU A 61 0.26 -10.75 -5.93
CA GLU A 61 1.30 -11.33 -6.79
C GLU A 61 2.04 -10.22 -7.55
N GLU A 62 1.32 -9.29 -8.19
CA GLU A 62 1.93 -8.18 -8.92
C GLU A 62 2.76 -7.27 -7.99
N LEU A 63 2.21 -6.93 -6.82
CA LEU A 63 2.90 -6.15 -5.80
C LEU A 63 4.17 -6.86 -5.33
N THR A 64 4.07 -8.15 -4.98
CA THR A 64 5.21 -8.95 -4.51
C THR A 64 6.31 -9.05 -5.57
N ALA A 65 5.93 -9.29 -6.83
CA ALA A 65 6.86 -9.36 -7.95
C ALA A 65 7.59 -8.02 -8.15
N PHE A 66 6.89 -6.90 -8.05
CA PHE A 66 7.51 -5.58 -8.12
C PHE A 66 8.47 -5.31 -6.96
N LEU A 67 8.07 -5.65 -5.73
CA LEU A 67 8.92 -5.48 -4.54
C LEU A 67 10.19 -6.34 -4.60
N ALA A 68 10.08 -7.55 -5.15
CA ALA A 68 11.23 -8.41 -5.44
C ALA A 68 12.13 -7.76 -6.49
N HIS A 69 11.56 -7.23 -7.57
CA HIS A 69 12.30 -6.58 -8.66
C HIS A 69 13.13 -5.37 -8.17
N ILE A 70 12.62 -4.60 -7.20
CA ILE A 70 13.34 -3.47 -6.59
C ILE A 70 14.16 -3.86 -5.35
N ASN A 71 14.34 -5.15 -5.07
CA ASN A 71 15.07 -5.69 -3.91
C ASN A 71 14.58 -5.15 -2.55
N CYS A 72 13.27 -4.86 -2.42
CA CYS A 72 12.68 -4.33 -1.20
C CYS A 72 11.74 -5.32 -0.49
N LEU A 73 11.51 -6.51 -1.05
CA LEU A 73 10.60 -7.51 -0.48
C LEU A 73 10.92 -7.87 0.97
N GLN A 74 12.20 -8.00 1.34
CA GLN A 74 12.62 -8.31 2.72
C GLN A 74 12.36 -7.18 3.73
N ARG A 75 12.06 -5.97 3.23
CA ARG A 75 11.73 -4.80 4.04
C ARG A 75 10.24 -4.48 3.99
N ALA A 76 9.45 -5.30 3.30
CA ALA A 76 8.01 -5.15 3.16
C ALA A 76 7.27 -6.07 4.14
N GLU A 77 6.24 -5.54 4.77
CA GLU A 77 5.21 -6.30 5.45
C GLU A 77 3.88 -6.00 4.75
N ILE A 78 3.28 -6.98 4.07
CA ILE A 78 2.04 -6.78 3.33
C ILE A 78 0.88 -7.32 4.17
N ILE A 79 -0.13 -6.50 4.41
CA ILE A 79 -1.33 -6.89 5.16
C ILE A 79 -2.60 -6.56 4.37
N PRO A 80 -3.66 -7.38 4.46
CA PRO A 80 -4.95 -7.03 3.91
C PRO A 80 -5.59 -5.87 4.68
N LEU A 81 -6.31 -4.99 3.97
CA LEU A 81 -7.14 -3.94 4.56
C LEU A 81 -8.62 -4.19 4.27
N ASP A 82 -9.42 -4.35 5.32
CA ASP A 82 -10.86 -4.58 5.23
C ASP A 82 -11.71 -3.31 5.44
N ASP A 83 -11.08 -2.21 5.89
CA ASP A 83 -11.69 -0.90 6.10
C ASP A 83 -10.68 0.27 5.95
N ALA A 84 -11.19 1.50 6.04
CA ALA A 84 -10.41 2.73 5.90
C ALA A 84 -9.55 3.08 7.13
N TYR A 85 -9.71 2.36 8.25
CA TYR A 85 -8.99 2.65 9.48
C TYR A 85 -7.64 1.93 9.56
N GLY A 86 -7.46 0.82 8.84
CA GLY A 86 -6.16 0.18 8.62
C GLY A 86 -5.32 -0.09 9.89
N PRO A 87 -4.03 -0.46 9.76
CA PRO A 87 -3.16 -0.69 10.92
C PRO A 87 -2.80 0.61 11.69
N THR A 88 -3.12 1.77 11.13
CA THR A 88 -2.84 3.10 11.70
C THR A 88 -3.57 3.38 13.01
N VAL A 89 -4.63 2.63 13.31
CA VAL A 89 -5.35 2.75 14.60
C VAL A 89 -4.69 1.91 15.71
N THR A 90 -3.87 0.91 15.37
CA THR A 90 -3.33 -0.06 16.35
C THR A 90 -1.81 -0.03 16.50
N ASP A 91 -1.06 0.49 15.53
CA ASP A 91 0.40 0.56 15.61
C ASP A 91 0.89 2.01 15.78
N SER A 92 1.18 2.39 17.03
CA SER A 92 1.73 3.70 17.41
C SER A 92 3.13 3.99 16.84
N CYS A 93 3.76 3.04 16.15
CA CYS A 93 5.06 3.22 15.50
C CYS A 93 4.97 3.63 14.02
N ILE A 94 3.77 3.79 13.45
CA ILE A 94 3.61 4.27 12.07
C ILE A 94 3.86 5.78 12.03
N GLN A 95 4.98 6.19 11.41
CA GLN A 95 5.44 7.58 11.44
C GLN A 95 4.90 8.44 10.29
N ALA A 96 4.35 7.82 9.23
CA ALA A 96 3.76 8.50 8.09
C ALA A 96 2.79 7.58 7.34
N LEU A 97 1.69 8.15 6.85
CA LEU A 97 0.73 7.51 5.93
C LEU A 97 0.85 8.17 4.55
N VAL A 98 1.21 7.38 3.54
CA VAL A 98 1.21 7.86 2.15
C VAL A 98 0.06 7.20 1.38
N VAL A 99 -0.85 8.02 0.86
CA VAL A 99 -2.01 7.58 0.07
C VAL A 99 -1.93 8.16 -1.34
N SER A 100 -2.35 7.40 -2.36
CA SER A 100 -2.47 7.92 -3.72
C SER A 100 -3.64 8.91 -3.81
N ARG A 101 -3.52 9.89 -4.72
CA ARG A 101 -4.53 10.94 -4.97
C ARG A 101 -5.87 10.44 -5.52
N GLU A 102 -6.06 9.14 -5.73
CA GLU A 102 -7.36 8.55 -6.07
C GLU A 102 -8.37 8.63 -4.91
N THR A 103 -7.91 9.06 -3.73
CA THR A 103 -8.74 9.38 -2.55
C THR A 103 -8.82 10.89 -2.33
N LYS A 104 -9.16 11.66 -3.36
CA LYS A 104 -9.50 13.09 -3.21
C LYS A 104 -11.01 13.35 -3.27
N GLN A 105 -11.76 12.61 -2.46
CA GLN A 105 -13.05 13.07 -1.92
C GLN A 105 -13.10 12.64 -0.45
N ASN A 106 -13.33 13.60 0.43
CA ASN A 106 -13.37 13.51 1.90
C ASN A 106 -12.01 13.66 2.61
N ALA A 107 -11.42 14.86 2.46
CA ALA A 107 -10.68 15.50 3.54
C ALA A 107 -11.60 16.55 4.17
#